data_AF-A0A9D9BL47-F1
#
_entry.id   AF-A0A9D9BL47-F1
#
_cell.length_a   1.000
_cell.length_b   1.000
_cell.length_c   1.000
_cell.angle_alpha   90.00
_cell.angle_beta   90.00
_cell.angle_gamma   90.00
#
_symmetry.space_group_name_H-M   'P 1'
#
loop_
_entity.id
_entity.type
_entity.pdbx_description
1 polymer ?
#
loop_
_entity_poly.entity_id
_entity_poly.type
_entity_poly.pdbx_seq_one_letter_code
_entity_poly.pdbx_strand_id
1 'polypeptide(L)'
;MALNDQARGSSLLSAGKLDVAIAASLAAAIFLWLFALPLADPADLDDLGLVSILPAQYWTALVLVISAFAASLHPLSRVALLRPASLVALVILLHTTPAIVYGTLRYSWAWKHIGIVDYIQRHGTVDPTAPFLAAYHNWSGFFRFFALFADWFNLGPLQVADLARFFSVISSLIFIVLLKFIFRSFTDDRRLQWAAVWIFLCANWVGQDYFSPQAFAYIFYLAVLALCLG
;
A
#
# COMPACT_ATOMS: atom_id res chain seq x y z
N MET A 1 -24.45 -35.20 -44.47
CA MET A 1 -25.30 -34.16 -43.86
C MET A 1 -24.75 -33.91 -42.46
N ALA A 2 -24.08 -32.76 -42.29
CA ALA A 2 -23.53 -32.16 -41.07
C ALA A 2 -22.59 -33.05 -40.21
N LEU A 3 -21.26 -32.97 -40.31
CA LEU A 3 -20.39 -31.84 -39.92
C LEU A 3 -20.94 -31.09 -38.68
N ASN A 4 -20.22 -31.23 -37.55
CA ASN A 4 -19.81 -30.16 -36.64
C ASN A 4 -19.91 -30.56 -35.15
N ASP A 5 -18.97 -31.38 -34.67
CA ASP A 5 -18.74 -31.51 -33.22
C ASP A 5 -17.25 -31.50 -32.82
N GLN A 6 -16.37 -31.10 -33.75
CA GLN A 6 -14.93 -30.95 -33.51
C GLN A 6 -14.50 -29.48 -33.29
N ALA A 7 -15.45 -28.56 -33.06
CA ALA A 7 -15.18 -27.14 -32.86
C ALA A 7 -15.42 -26.66 -31.42
N ARG A 8 -15.20 -27.50 -30.40
CA ARG A 8 -14.95 -26.98 -29.05
C ARG A 8 -13.46 -26.74 -28.89
N GLY A 9 -13.07 -25.55 -29.30
CA GLY A 9 -11.71 -25.03 -29.20
C GLY A 9 -11.07 -25.39 -27.86
N SER A 10 -9.83 -25.85 -27.94
CA SER A 10 -8.91 -25.99 -26.84
C SER A 10 -8.93 -24.72 -25.99
N SER A 11 -9.66 -24.75 -24.88
CA SER A 11 -9.42 -23.83 -23.78
C SER A 11 -8.00 -24.11 -23.30
N LEU A 12 -7.03 -23.34 -23.81
CA LEU A 12 -5.61 -23.51 -23.54
C LEU A 12 -5.27 -23.39 -22.04
N LEU A 13 -6.18 -22.80 -21.25
CA LEU A 13 -6.01 -22.56 -19.81
C LEU A 13 -7.07 -23.32 -19.01
N SER A 14 -6.65 -24.40 -18.34
CA SER A 14 -7.44 -25.00 -17.26
C SER A 14 -7.35 -24.13 -16.00
N ALA A 15 -8.34 -24.23 -15.11
CA ALA A 15 -8.38 -23.47 -13.85
C ALA A 15 -7.05 -23.56 -13.06
N GLY A 16 -6.51 -24.78 -12.92
CA GLY A 16 -5.22 -24.99 -12.24
C GLY A 16 -4.03 -24.34 -12.95
N LYS A 17 -4.00 -24.38 -14.29
CA LYS A 17 -2.93 -23.71 -15.06
C LYS A 17 -2.97 -22.19 -14.89
N LEU A 18 -4.18 -21.61 -14.85
CA LEU A 18 -4.35 -20.17 -14.64
C LEU A 18 -3.86 -19.74 -13.25
N ASP A 19 -4.28 -20.44 -12.19
CA ASP A 19 -3.89 -20.10 -10.82
C ASP A 19 -2.37 -20.23 -10.61
N VAL A 20 -1.73 -21.24 -11.23
CA VAL A 20 -0.27 -21.38 -11.23
C VAL A 20 0.40 -20.24 -11.99
N ALA A 21 -0.12 -19.86 -13.17
CA ALA A 21 0.43 -18.75 -13.93
C ALA A 21 0.35 -17.42 -13.16
N ILE A 22 -0.76 -17.16 -12.46
CA ILE A 22 -0.92 -15.99 -11.59
C ILE A 22 0.12 -16.00 -10.47
N ALA A 23 0.24 -17.11 -9.74
CA ALA A 23 1.21 -17.24 -8.65
C ALA A 23 2.67 -17.06 -9.15
N ALA A 24 3.01 -17.68 -10.28
CA ALA A 24 4.32 -17.53 -10.91
C ALA A 24 4.58 -16.08 -11.36
N SER A 25 3.56 -15.39 -11.87
CA SER A 25 3.64 -13.98 -12.27
C SER A 25 3.90 -13.07 -11.07
N LEU A 26 3.24 -13.31 -9.94
CA LEU A 26 3.49 -12.59 -8.70
C LEU A 26 4.91 -12.84 -8.16
N ALA A 27 5.37 -14.09 -8.16
CA ALA A 27 6.74 -14.41 -7.74
C ALA A 27 7.79 -13.75 -8.65
N ALA A 28 7.59 -13.82 -9.96
CA ALA A 28 8.46 -13.16 -10.93
C ALA A 28 8.45 -11.63 -10.77
N ALA A 29 7.29 -11.03 -10.51
CA ALA A 29 7.19 -9.60 -10.26
C ALA A 29 7.98 -9.17 -9.01
N ILE A 30 7.86 -9.89 -7.89
CA ILE A 30 8.64 -9.60 -6.68
C ILE A 30 10.13 -9.75 -6.95
N PHE A 31 10.54 -10.79 -7.68
CA PHE A 31 11.94 -10.97 -8.06
C PHE A 31 12.44 -9.79 -8.92
N LEU A 32 11.75 -9.45 -10.00
CA LEU A 32 12.10 -8.32 -10.86
C LEU A 32 12.15 -6.99 -10.09
N TRP A 33 11.21 -6.77 -9.18
CA TRP A 33 11.18 -5.60 -8.32
C TRP A 33 12.40 -5.54 -7.40
N LEU A 34 12.76 -6.64 -6.72
CA LEU A 34 13.96 -6.71 -5.87
C LEU A 34 15.24 -6.43 -6.66
N PHE A 35 15.33 -6.91 -7.91
CA PHE A 35 16.45 -6.61 -8.81
C PHE A 35 16.45 -5.18 -9.33
N ALA A 36 15.29 -4.52 -9.41
CA ALA A 36 15.17 -3.14 -9.85
C ALA A 36 15.64 -2.15 -8.78
N LEU A 37 15.43 -2.44 -7.49
CA LEU A 37 15.71 -1.51 -6.40
C LEU A 37 17.16 -0.99 -6.36
N PRO A 38 18.22 -1.81 -6.49
CA PRO A 38 19.59 -1.34 -6.44
C PRO A 38 20.02 -0.53 -7.67
N LEU A 39 19.23 -0.58 -8.76
CA LEU A 39 19.52 0.13 -10.00
C LEU A 39 18.95 1.56 -10.01
N ALA A 40 18.07 1.89 -9.07
CA ALA A 40 17.46 3.21 -8.97
C ALA A 40 18.29 4.10 -8.02
N ASP A 41 19.04 5.05 -8.59
CA ASP A 41 19.83 6.02 -7.80
C ASP A 41 19.05 7.34 -7.62
N PRO A 42 18.72 7.74 -6.38
CA PRO A 42 18.10 9.03 -6.09
C PRO A 42 18.91 10.24 -6.59
N ALA A 43 20.22 10.11 -6.81
CA ALA A 43 21.05 11.20 -7.32
C ALA A 43 20.72 11.61 -8.76
N ASP A 44 20.10 10.70 -9.53
CA ASP A 44 19.73 10.91 -10.94
C ASP A 44 18.28 11.41 -11.12
N LEU A 45 17.61 11.80 -10.03
CA LEU A 45 16.25 12.33 -10.09
C LEU A 45 16.17 13.63 -10.90
N ASP A 46 15.20 13.67 -11.81
CA ASP A 46 14.83 14.86 -12.58
C ASP A 46 13.42 15.37 -12.19
N ASP A 47 12.87 16.28 -12.98
CA ASP A 47 11.54 16.88 -12.76
C ASP A 47 10.38 15.87 -12.77
N LEU A 48 10.57 14.65 -13.27
CA LEU A 48 9.56 13.58 -13.25
C LEU A 48 9.57 12.78 -11.93
N GLY A 49 10.55 13.04 -11.05
CA GLY A 49 10.68 12.38 -9.76
C GLY A 49 10.98 10.90 -9.90
N LEU A 50 10.46 10.05 -8.99
CA LEU A 50 10.82 8.62 -8.92
C LEU A 50 10.72 7.89 -10.27
N VAL A 51 9.77 8.28 -11.12
CA VAL A 51 9.48 7.61 -12.39
C VAL A 51 10.69 7.64 -13.34
N SER A 52 11.54 8.66 -13.31
CA SER A 52 12.67 8.79 -14.23
C SER A 52 13.83 7.85 -13.91
N ILE A 53 13.99 7.45 -12.65
CA ILE A 53 15.09 6.57 -12.21
C ILE A 53 14.69 5.10 -12.13
N LEU A 54 13.42 4.77 -12.35
CA LEU A 54 12.93 3.40 -12.24
C LEU A 54 13.23 2.61 -13.52
N PRO A 55 13.98 1.50 -13.42
CA PRO A 55 14.42 0.75 -14.60
C PRO A 55 13.27 -0.11 -15.16
N ALA A 56 13.42 -0.63 -16.39
CA ALA A 56 12.37 -1.39 -17.09
C ALA A 56 11.86 -2.63 -16.31
N GLN A 57 12.69 -3.21 -15.44
CA GLN A 57 12.35 -4.34 -14.57
C GLN A 57 11.24 -3.96 -13.59
N TYR A 58 11.25 -2.74 -13.05
CA TYR A 58 10.19 -2.25 -12.17
C TYR A 58 8.85 -2.18 -12.91
N TRP A 59 8.85 -1.59 -14.11
CA TRP A 59 7.63 -1.47 -14.93
C TRP A 59 7.10 -2.84 -15.35
N THR A 60 8.00 -3.78 -15.67
CA THR A 60 7.63 -5.17 -15.97
C THR A 60 6.99 -5.84 -14.75
N ALA A 61 7.58 -5.66 -13.55
CA ALA A 61 7.00 -6.17 -12.31
C ALA A 61 5.59 -5.59 -12.04
N LEU A 62 5.42 -4.28 -12.25
CA LEU A 62 4.13 -3.62 -12.08
C LEU A 62 3.07 -4.17 -13.05
N VAL A 63 3.40 -4.32 -14.33
CA VAL A 63 2.50 -4.91 -15.34
C VAL A 63 2.14 -6.35 -14.98
N LEU A 64 3.09 -7.14 -14.48
CA LEU A 64 2.84 -8.52 -14.03
C LEU A 64 1.86 -8.55 -12.84
N VAL A 65 2.03 -7.68 -11.84
CA VAL A 65 1.10 -7.60 -10.69
C VAL A 65 -0.30 -7.18 -11.12
N ILE A 66 -0.43 -6.17 -12.00
CA ILE A 66 -1.73 -5.72 -12.51
C ILE A 66 -2.40 -6.85 -13.31
N SER A 67 -1.64 -7.52 -14.17
CA SER A 67 -2.14 -8.63 -14.99
C SER A 67 -2.53 -9.83 -14.13
N ALA A 68 -1.74 -10.16 -13.10
CA ALA A 68 -2.04 -11.20 -12.13
C ALA A 68 -3.34 -10.89 -11.36
N PHE A 69 -3.54 -9.64 -10.95
CA PHE A 69 -4.79 -9.22 -10.32
C PHE A 69 -5.98 -9.38 -11.27
N ALA A 70 -5.90 -8.84 -12.49
CA ALA A 70 -6.97 -8.95 -13.48
C ALA A 70 -7.32 -10.43 -13.79
N ALA A 71 -6.30 -11.28 -13.97
CA ALA A 71 -6.47 -12.71 -14.17
C ALA A 71 -7.10 -13.41 -12.95
N SER A 72 -6.79 -12.98 -11.72
CA SER A 72 -7.41 -13.52 -10.50
C SER A 72 -8.91 -13.21 -10.37
N LEU A 73 -9.41 -12.19 -11.09
CA LEU A 73 -10.85 -11.90 -11.19
C LEU A 73 -11.57 -12.79 -12.21
N HIS A 74 -10.84 -13.53 -13.05
CA HIS A 74 -11.45 -14.41 -14.03
C HIS A 74 -12.23 -15.56 -13.34
N PRO A 75 -13.42 -15.96 -13.84
CA PRO A 75 -14.22 -17.04 -13.24
C PRO A 75 -13.49 -18.39 -13.10
N LEU A 76 -12.47 -18.64 -13.93
CA LEU A 76 -11.65 -19.86 -13.86
C LEU A 76 -10.68 -19.88 -12.68
N SER A 77 -10.32 -18.71 -12.11
CA SER A 77 -9.40 -18.65 -10.97
C SER A 77 -10.12 -19.04 -9.69
N ARG A 78 -9.67 -20.14 -9.06
CA ARG A 78 -10.34 -20.73 -7.90
C ARG A 78 -9.63 -20.43 -6.58
N VAL A 79 -8.33 -20.16 -6.61
CA VAL A 79 -7.56 -19.84 -5.41
C VAL A 79 -7.90 -18.44 -4.90
N ALA A 80 -8.70 -18.37 -3.83
CA ALA A 80 -9.20 -17.11 -3.28
C ALA A 80 -8.09 -16.15 -2.84
N LEU A 81 -6.95 -16.68 -2.40
CA LEU A 81 -5.81 -15.92 -1.87
C LEU A 81 -5.06 -15.11 -2.95
N LEU A 82 -5.20 -15.46 -4.25
CA LEU A 82 -4.48 -14.77 -5.32
C LEU A 82 -4.93 -13.31 -5.51
N ARG A 83 -6.18 -12.98 -5.16
CA ARG A 83 -6.71 -11.61 -5.21
C ARG A 83 -6.03 -10.71 -4.17
N PRO A 84 -6.11 -11.00 -2.85
CA PRO A 84 -5.39 -10.22 -1.85
C PRO A 84 -3.88 -10.26 -2.06
N ALA A 85 -3.29 -11.39 -2.47
CA ALA A 85 -1.85 -11.48 -2.72
C ALA A 85 -1.39 -10.50 -3.82
N SER A 86 -2.16 -10.38 -4.91
CA SER A 86 -1.88 -9.39 -5.96
C SER A 86 -1.99 -7.94 -5.45
N LEU A 87 -2.97 -7.63 -4.59
CA LEU A 87 -3.10 -6.29 -4.00
C LEU A 87 -1.97 -5.98 -3.01
N VAL A 88 -1.56 -6.95 -2.20
CA VAL A 88 -0.41 -6.80 -1.30
C VAL A 88 0.86 -6.58 -2.11
N ALA A 89 1.09 -7.34 -3.18
CA ALA A 89 2.22 -7.13 -4.08
C ALA A 89 2.18 -5.73 -4.70
N LEU A 90 1.00 -5.24 -5.11
CA LEU A 90 0.83 -3.89 -5.63
C LEU A 90 1.21 -2.83 -4.58
N VAL A 91 0.72 -2.96 -3.35
CA VAL A 91 1.07 -2.06 -2.24
C VAL A 91 2.57 -2.07 -1.97
N ILE A 92 3.19 -3.25 -1.96
CA ILE A 92 4.63 -3.38 -1.77
C ILE A 92 5.37 -2.61 -2.87
N LEU A 93 5.08 -2.87 -4.15
CA LEU A 93 5.71 -2.20 -5.27
C LEU A 93 5.53 -0.68 -5.21
N LEU A 94 4.33 -0.19 -4.93
CA LEU A 94 4.04 1.26 -4.97
C LEU A 94 4.62 2.02 -3.77
N HIS A 95 4.51 1.48 -2.56
CA HIS A 95 4.82 2.23 -1.33
C HIS A 95 6.17 1.86 -0.73
N THR A 96 6.66 0.63 -0.94
CA THR A 96 7.97 0.20 -0.43
C THR A 96 9.10 0.73 -1.30
N THR A 97 8.88 0.88 -2.60
CA THR A 97 9.88 1.42 -3.54
C THR A 97 10.39 2.80 -3.14
N PRO A 98 9.55 3.86 -3.00
CA PRO A 98 10.04 5.17 -2.56
C PRO A 98 10.64 5.10 -1.15
N ALA A 99 10.09 4.27 -0.26
CA ALA A 99 10.63 4.13 1.10
C ALA A 99 12.08 3.63 1.07
N ILE A 100 12.37 2.59 0.30
CA ILE A 100 13.72 2.00 0.16
C ILE A 100 14.64 2.91 -0.65
N VAL A 101 14.21 3.31 -1.84
CA VAL A 101 15.04 4.07 -2.79
C VAL A 101 15.48 5.40 -2.19
N TYR A 102 14.57 6.16 -1.57
CA TYR A 102 14.94 7.43 -0.96
C TYR A 102 15.68 7.30 0.37
N GLY A 103 15.56 6.15 1.05
CA GLY A 103 16.17 5.91 2.36
C GLY A 103 15.69 6.85 3.48
N THR A 104 14.73 7.73 3.22
CA THR A 104 14.27 8.79 4.13
C THR A 104 12.77 9.04 3.96
N LEU A 105 12.19 9.92 4.79
CA LEU A 105 10.81 10.35 4.61
C LEU A 105 10.65 11.09 3.28
N ARG A 106 9.78 10.57 2.42
CA ARG A 106 9.45 11.15 1.11
C ARG A 106 8.97 12.59 1.18
N TYR A 107 8.18 12.92 2.20
CA TYR A 107 7.49 14.20 2.29
C TYR A 107 8.14 15.11 3.34
N SER A 108 8.46 16.34 2.96
CA SER A 108 9.08 17.33 3.87
C SER A 108 8.21 17.63 5.10
N TRP A 109 6.89 17.57 4.97
CA TRP A 109 5.96 17.74 6.09
C TRP A 109 5.94 16.55 7.05
N ALA A 110 6.30 15.34 6.61
CA ALA A 110 6.43 14.20 7.51
C ALA A 110 7.57 14.38 8.51
N TRP A 111 8.64 15.11 8.15
CA TRP A 111 9.71 15.48 9.10
C TRP A 111 9.20 16.37 10.23
N LYS A 112 8.22 17.24 9.96
CA LYS A 112 7.58 18.05 11.00
C LYS A 112 6.88 17.14 12.01
N HIS A 113 6.23 16.07 11.55
CA HIS A 113 5.58 15.10 12.44
C HIS A 113 6.59 14.41 13.36
N ILE A 114 7.77 14.03 12.85
CA ILE A 114 8.86 13.49 13.67
C ILE A 114 9.30 14.50 14.73
N GLY A 115 9.44 15.78 14.36
CA GLY A 115 9.78 16.84 15.31
C GLY A 115 8.76 16.99 16.45
N ILE A 116 7.46 16.79 16.18
CA ILE A 116 6.42 16.84 17.22
C ILE A 116 6.48 15.61 18.13
N VAL A 117 6.72 14.42 17.57
CA VAL A 117 6.95 13.20 18.37
C VAL A 117 8.13 13.41 19.31
N ASP A 118 9.25 13.85 18.76
CA ASP A 118 10.50 14.13 19.48
C ASP A 118 10.33 15.21 20.56
N TYR A 119 9.56 16.27 20.27
CA TYR A 119 9.19 17.28 21.27
C TYR A 119 8.47 16.64 22.47
N ILE A 120 7.46 15.80 22.20
CA ILE A 120 6.67 15.15 23.26
C ILE A 120 7.54 14.17 24.06
N GLN A 121 8.46 13.43 23.44
CA GLN A 121 9.39 12.54 24.15
C GLN A 121 10.27 13.32 25.14
N ARG A 122 10.76 14.51 24.75
CA ARG A 122 11.61 15.34 25.62
C ARG A 122 10.86 16.11 26.70
N HIS A 123 9.66 16.59 26.42
CA HIS A 123 8.91 17.50 27.32
C HIS A 123 7.76 16.82 28.05
N GLY A 124 7.34 15.63 27.62
CA GLY A 124 6.21 14.91 28.17
C GLY A 124 4.84 15.53 27.88
N THR A 125 4.77 16.65 27.15
CA THR A 125 3.55 17.42 26.87
C THR A 125 3.46 17.86 25.41
N VAL A 126 2.26 18.32 25.00
CA VAL A 126 2.06 19.03 23.73
C VAL A 126 2.09 20.54 23.97
N ASP A 127 2.43 21.33 22.95
CA ASP A 127 2.34 22.79 22.97
C ASP A 127 1.39 23.30 21.87
N PRO A 128 0.08 23.39 22.15
CA PRO A 128 -0.92 23.87 21.18
C PRO A 128 -0.77 25.37 20.86
N THR A 129 0.01 26.11 21.65
CA THR A 129 0.22 27.55 21.52
C THR A 129 1.55 27.90 20.85
N ALA A 130 2.30 26.88 20.39
CA ALA A 130 3.59 27.06 19.75
C ALA A 130 3.50 28.04 18.56
N PRO A 131 4.45 28.97 18.40
CA PRO A 131 4.43 29.95 17.31
C PRO A 131 4.50 29.30 15.93
N PHE A 132 5.11 28.11 15.85
CA PHE A 132 5.17 27.28 14.65
C PHE A 132 4.67 25.88 14.98
N LEU A 133 4.05 25.20 14.01
CA LEU A 133 3.58 23.81 14.15
C LEU A 133 2.48 23.57 15.19
N ALA A 134 1.90 24.61 15.81
CA ALA A 134 0.75 24.48 16.71
C ALA A 134 -0.40 23.65 16.11
N ALA A 135 -0.64 23.77 14.80
CA ALA A 135 -1.63 22.96 14.09
C ALA A 135 -1.40 21.44 14.25
N TYR A 136 -0.15 20.99 14.32
CA TYR A 136 0.18 19.58 14.56
C TYR A 136 0.00 19.19 16.02
N HIS A 137 0.37 20.05 16.97
CA HIS A 137 0.14 19.79 18.40
C HIS A 137 -1.36 19.61 18.75
N ASN A 138 -2.27 20.16 17.95
CA ASN A 138 -3.71 19.95 18.10
C ASN A 138 -4.18 18.53 17.73
N TRP A 139 -3.35 17.71 17.08
CA TRP A 139 -3.58 16.27 16.88
C TRP A 139 -2.95 15.45 18.00
N SER A 140 -3.20 15.85 19.25
CA SER A 140 -2.51 15.34 20.43
C SER A 140 -2.58 13.83 20.57
N GLY A 141 -3.72 13.21 20.24
CA GLY A 141 -3.89 11.75 20.30
C GLY A 141 -2.92 10.98 19.40
N PHE A 142 -2.77 11.40 18.14
CA PHE A 142 -1.85 10.76 17.19
C PHE A 142 -0.40 10.90 17.66
N PHE A 143 0.03 12.12 17.95
CA PHE A 143 1.43 12.38 18.30
C PHE A 143 1.80 11.81 19.66
N ARG A 144 0.90 11.84 20.64
CA ARG A 144 1.13 11.21 21.94
C ARG A 144 1.22 9.70 21.82
N PHE A 145 0.37 9.07 21.02
CA PHE A 145 0.45 7.63 20.77
C PHE A 145 1.81 7.24 20.20
N PHE A 146 2.28 7.94 19.16
CA PHE A 146 3.57 7.61 18.55
C PHE A 146 4.78 8.01 19.40
N ALA A 147 4.68 9.04 20.25
CA ALA A 147 5.72 9.34 21.25
C ALA A 147 5.83 8.23 22.30
N LEU A 148 4.70 7.75 22.84
CA LEU A 148 4.70 6.63 23.78
C LEU A 148 5.21 5.34 23.13
N PHE A 149 4.83 5.09 21.88
CA PHE A 149 5.36 3.97 21.11
C PHE A 149 6.88 4.08 20.96
N ALA A 150 7.39 5.25 20.57
CA ALA A 150 8.83 5.49 20.43
C ALA A 150 9.57 5.29 21.77
N ASP A 151 9.04 5.82 22.87
CA ASP A 151 9.61 5.65 24.21
C ASP A 151 9.62 4.17 24.64
N TRP A 152 8.54 3.43 24.38
CA TRP A 152 8.44 2.01 24.70
C TRP A 152 9.55 1.17 24.06
N PHE A 153 9.90 1.50 22.81
CA PHE A 153 10.96 0.82 22.06
C PHE A 153 12.32 1.53 22.14
N ASN A 154 12.45 2.56 22.97
CA ASN A 154 13.65 3.39 23.11
C ASN A 154 14.17 3.91 21.75
N LEU A 155 13.26 4.44 20.94
CA LEU A 155 13.55 4.95 19.60
C LEU A 155 13.78 6.46 19.66
N GLY A 156 14.91 6.90 19.10
CA GLY A 156 15.18 8.30 18.80
C GLY A 156 14.49 8.77 17.51
N PRO A 157 14.50 10.08 17.23
CA PRO A 157 13.75 10.69 16.13
C PRO A 157 14.10 10.12 14.75
N LEU A 158 15.38 9.83 14.49
CA LEU A 158 15.80 9.25 13.21
C LEU A 158 15.29 7.81 13.03
N GLN A 159 15.30 7.01 14.10
CA GLN A 159 14.74 5.65 14.06
C GLN A 159 13.22 5.67 13.87
N VAL A 160 12.52 6.65 14.47
CA VAL A 160 11.09 6.87 14.22
C VAL A 160 10.88 7.24 12.75
N ALA A 161 11.71 8.10 12.17
CA ALA A 161 11.64 8.44 10.75
C ALA A 161 11.87 7.23 9.83
N ASP A 162 12.84 6.37 10.17
CA ASP A 162 13.16 5.14 9.44
C ASP A 162 12.02 4.12 9.42
N LEU A 163 11.20 4.09 10.47
CA LEU A 163 9.97 3.29 10.51
C LEU A 163 8.83 4.00 9.79
N ALA A 164 8.67 5.30 10.02
CA ALA A 164 7.59 6.12 9.48
C ALA A 164 7.58 6.19 7.94
N ARG A 165 8.72 6.02 7.27
CA ARG A 165 8.76 5.94 5.79
C ARG A 165 7.96 4.75 5.23
N PHE A 166 7.72 3.70 6.02
CA PHE A 166 6.88 2.55 5.63
C PHE A 166 5.41 2.70 6.03
N PHE A 167 5.01 3.83 6.63
CA PHE A 167 3.65 3.99 7.12
C PHE A 167 2.60 3.88 6.00
N SER A 168 2.90 4.35 4.79
CA SER A 168 2.01 4.15 3.62
C SER A 168 1.76 2.68 3.30
N VAL A 169 2.77 1.81 3.48
CA VAL A 169 2.59 0.35 3.32
C VAL A 169 1.61 -0.16 4.38
N ILE A 170 1.84 0.18 5.64
CA ILE A 170 1.01 -0.27 6.77
C ILE A 170 -0.44 0.21 6.60
N SER A 171 -0.64 1.50 6.33
CA SER A 171 -1.96 2.11 6.10
C SER A 171 -2.68 1.43 4.95
N SER A 172 -2.01 1.23 3.81
CA SER A 172 -2.62 0.60 2.63
C SER A 172 -3.00 -0.86 2.87
N LEU A 173 -2.21 -1.61 3.63
CA LEU A 173 -2.57 -2.97 4.04
C LEU A 173 -3.80 -2.99 4.96
N ILE A 174 -3.91 -2.04 5.89
CA ILE A 174 -5.09 -1.88 6.74
C ILE A 174 -6.31 -1.49 5.89
N PHE A 175 -6.15 -0.60 4.91
CA PHE A 175 -7.22 -0.22 3.98
C PHE A 175 -7.74 -1.43 3.20
N ILE A 176 -6.87 -2.32 2.72
CA ILE A 176 -7.29 -3.56 2.05
C ILE A 176 -8.25 -4.35 2.95
N VAL A 177 -7.91 -4.53 4.22
CA VAL A 177 -8.72 -5.30 5.17
C VAL A 177 -10.05 -4.61 5.46
N LEU A 178 -10.02 -3.32 5.81
CA LEU A 178 -11.20 -2.55 6.19
C LEU A 178 -12.16 -2.38 5.01
N LEU A 179 -11.67 -2.03 3.83
CA LEU A 179 -12.51 -1.89 2.64
C LEU A 179 -13.07 -3.23 2.19
N LYS A 180 -12.29 -4.31 2.30
CA LYS A 180 -12.81 -5.65 2.03
C LYS A 180 -13.92 -6.07 3.01
N PHE A 181 -13.87 -5.57 4.25
CA PHE A 181 -14.92 -5.71 5.25
C PHE A 181 -16.15 -4.87 4.89
N ILE A 182 -15.97 -3.63 4.47
CA ILE A 182 -17.08 -2.74 4.09
C ILE A 182 -17.79 -3.25 2.84
N PHE A 183 -17.04 -3.59 1.77
CA PHE A 183 -17.64 -3.94 0.48
C PHE A 183 -18.43 -5.25 0.47
N ARG A 184 -18.18 -6.17 1.40
CA ARG A 184 -19.02 -7.37 1.52
C ARG A 184 -20.44 -7.07 2.00
N SER A 185 -20.68 -5.93 2.64
CA SER A 185 -22.03 -5.53 3.07
C SER A 185 -22.90 -5.05 1.91
N PHE A 186 -22.31 -4.80 0.73
CA PHE A 186 -23.01 -4.25 -0.44
C PHE A 186 -23.22 -5.26 -1.57
N THR A 187 -22.43 -6.34 -1.63
CA THR A 187 -22.52 -7.35 -2.68
C THR A 187 -21.91 -8.66 -2.22
N ASP A 188 -22.41 -9.79 -2.71
CA ASP A 188 -21.81 -11.11 -2.49
C ASP A 188 -20.74 -11.47 -3.53
N ASP A 189 -20.66 -10.74 -4.65
CA ASP A 189 -19.64 -11.02 -5.68
C ASP A 189 -18.25 -10.59 -5.16
N ARG A 190 -17.50 -11.59 -4.71
CA ARG A 190 -16.13 -11.41 -4.22
C ARG A 190 -15.22 -10.72 -5.23
N ARG A 191 -15.42 -10.91 -6.52
CA ARG A 191 -14.59 -10.27 -7.56
C ARG A 191 -14.87 -8.78 -7.59
N LEU A 192 -16.14 -8.37 -7.50
CA LEU A 192 -16.52 -6.97 -7.43
C LEU A 192 -15.97 -6.30 -6.16
N GLN A 193 -16.04 -6.98 -5.02
CA GLN A 193 -15.44 -6.49 -3.77
C GLN A 193 -13.93 -6.25 -3.92
N TRP A 194 -13.17 -7.20 -4.47
CA TRP A 194 -11.73 -7.05 -4.67
C TRP A 194 -11.38 -6.01 -5.73
N ALA A 195 -12.17 -5.92 -6.82
CA ALA A 195 -12.01 -4.88 -7.83
C ALA A 195 -12.22 -3.49 -7.23
N ALA A 196 -13.22 -3.31 -6.35
CA ALA A 196 -13.45 -2.05 -5.67
C ALA A 196 -12.27 -1.67 -4.75
N VAL A 197 -11.67 -2.63 -4.03
CA VAL A 197 -10.43 -2.37 -3.25
C VAL A 197 -9.28 -1.97 -4.17
N TRP A 198 -9.10 -2.63 -5.32
CA TRP A 198 -8.07 -2.26 -6.28
C TRP A 198 -8.25 -0.84 -6.83
N ILE A 199 -9.48 -0.48 -7.21
CA ILE A 199 -9.81 0.88 -7.66
C ILE A 199 -9.45 1.88 -6.57
N PHE A 200 -9.82 1.60 -5.32
CA PHE A 200 -9.46 2.46 -4.19
C PHE A 200 -7.93 2.64 -4.10
N LEU A 201 -7.15 1.56 -4.14
CA LEU A 201 -5.69 1.65 -4.04
C LEU A 201 -5.08 2.47 -5.18
N CYS A 202 -5.58 2.33 -6.41
CA CYS A 202 -5.07 3.05 -7.58
C CYS A 202 -5.52 4.52 -7.62
N ALA A 203 -6.70 4.83 -7.10
CA ALA A 203 -7.31 6.16 -7.14
C ALA A 203 -7.13 6.94 -5.82
N ASN A 204 -6.52 6.34 -4.80
CA ASN A 204 -6.32 6.99 -3.51
C ASN A 204 -5.47 8.26 -3.69
N TRP A 205 -5.87 9.32 -3.00
CA TRP A 205 -5.25 10.62 -3.14
C TRP A 205 -3.77 10.60 -2.71
N VAL A 206 -2.93 11.33 -3.44
CA VAL A 206 -1.48 11.39 -3.16
C VAL A 206 -1.25 11.97 -1.76
N GLY A 207 -0.49 11.25 -0.93
CA GLY A 207 -0.21 11.67 0.43
C GLY A 207 -1.38 11.49 1.39
N GLN A 208 -2.38 10.65 1.09
CA GLN A 208 -3.44 10.30 2.04
C GLN A 208 -2.95 9.33 3.13
N ASP A 209 -1.92 8.52 2.84
CA ASP A 209 -1.59 7.30 3.60
C ASP A 209 -0.23 7.33 4.33
N TYR A 210 0.54 8.42 4.19
CA TYR A 210 1.84 8.58 4.85
C TYR A 210 1.70 8.81 6.36
N PHE A 211 2.82 8.74 7.10
CA PHE A 211 2.88 8.96 8.55
C PHE A 211 2.31 10.33 8.93
N SER A 212 1.02 10.36 9.27
CA SER A 212 0.26 11.60 9.47
C SER A 212 -1.00 11.39 10.31
N PRO A 213 -1.48 12.43 11.00
CA PRO A 213 -2.74 12.37 11.72
C PRO A 213 -3.95 12.09 10.82
N GLN A 214 -3.95 12.60 9.59
CA GLN A 214 -5.03 12.39 8.61
C GLN A 214 -5.14 10.92 8.20
N ALA A 215 -4.03 10.27 7.83
CA ALA A 215 -4.02 8.85 7.48
C ALA A 215 -4.55 8.00 8.64
N PHE A 216 -4.09 8.31 9.85
CA PHE A 216 -4.52 7.64 11.08
C PHE A 216 -6.03 7.83 11.31
N ALA A 217 -6.54 9.06 11.25
CA ALA A 217 -7.97 9.34 11.40
C ALA A 217 -8.82 8.63 10.33
N TYR A 218 -8.32 8.56 9.09
CA TYR A 218 -9.01 7.88 8.00
C TYR A 218 -9.13 6.36 8.23
N ILE A 219 -8.10 5.73 8.82
CA ILE A 219 -8.18 4.32 9.27
C ILE A 219 -9.31 4.14 10.29
N PHE A 220 -9.40 4.99 11.32
CA PHE A 220 -10.48 4.90 12.31
C PHE A 220 -11.85 5.14 11.70
N TYR A 221 -11.96 6.10 10.79
CA TYR A 221 -13.19 6.36 10.05
C TYR A 221 -13.65 5.11 9.28
N LEU A 222 -12.75 4.48 8.52
CA LEU A 222 -13.07 3.21 7.84
C LEU A 222 -13.39 2.08 8.81
N ALA A 223 -12.72 2.01 9.97
CA ALA A 223 -13.03 1.01 10.99
C ALA A 223 -14.43 1.20 11.57
N VAL A 224 -14.84 2.45 11.86
CA VAL A 224 -16.20 2.77 12.30
C VAL A 224 -17.21 2.40 11.23
N LEU A 225 -16.98 2.75 9.96
CA LEU A 225 -17.86 2.33 8.86
C LEU A 225 -17.96 0.81 8.74
N ALA A 226 -16.83 0.10 8.86
CA ALA A 226 -16.80 -1.36 8.84
C ALA A 226 -17.66 -1.94 9.97
N LEU A 227 -17.59 -1.38 11.18
CA LEU A 227 -18.41 -1.81 12.32
C LEU A 227 -19.89 -1.47 12.15
N CYS A 228 -20.22 -0.31 11.58
CA CYS A 228 -21.61 0.11 11.39
C CYS A 228 -22.33 -0.63 10.26
N LEU A 229 -21.60 -1.07 9.22
CA LEU A 229 -22.14 -1.82 8.08
C LEU A 229 -22.02 -3.34 8.26
N GLY A 230 -21.33 -3.78 9.32
CA GLY A 230 -20.91 -5.15 9.59
C GLY A 230 -21.91 -6.03 10.29
#